data_AF-A0A453IMZ2-F1
#
_entry.id   AF-A0A453IMZ2-F1
#
_cell.length_a   1.000
_cell.length_b   1.000
_cell.length_c   1.000
_cell.angle_alpha   90.00
_cell.angle_beta   90.00
_cell.angle_gamma   90.00
#
_symmetry.space_group_name_H-M   'P 1'
#
loop_
_entity.id
_entity.type
_entity.pdbx_description
1 polymer ?
#
loop_
_entity_poly.entity_id
_entity_poly.type
_entity_poly.pdbx_seq_one_letter_code
_entity_poly.pdbx_strand_id
1 'polypeptide(L)'
;MGKIVICANHPSNEFFKQFPNCRIYNNDEEFVQVTLNALAEQPTPLTDMQMYDLSWEAATDRFMEAAEINLPTAEPRIQQASKTYFPTFLRTRKLKQSLEDASVYLHQALSGLEVTRCAFGAVPKTLQPDEQLRKDLGLASPPKRKKQKQKLMT
;
A
#
# COMPACT_ATOMS: atom_id res chain seq x y z
N MET A 1 6.18 14.12 -18.43
CA MET A 1 7.46 13.97 -17.71
C MET A 1 8.58 14.30 -18.69
N GLY A 2 9.41 15.30 -18.41
CA GLY A 2 10.45 15.81 -19.31
C GLY A 2 11.64 16.28 -18.51
N LYS A 3 12.20 15.38 -17.70
CA LYS A 3 13.36 15.61 -16.84
C LYS A 3 14.28 14.40 -16.96
N ILE A 4 15.57 14.63 -16.85
CA ILE A 4 16.57 13.58 -16.73
C ILE A 4 16.69 13.22 -15.25
N VAL A 5 16.71 11.92 -14.95
CA VAL A 5 16.85 11.37 -13.60
C VAL A 5 18.23 10.74 -13.50
N ILE A 6 18.93 11.03 -12.39
CA ILE A 6 20.26 10.49 -12.12
C ILE A 6 20.16 9.60 -10.89
N CYS A 7 20.44 8.32 -11.06
CA CYS A 7 20.30 7.30 -10.02
C CYS A 7 21.64 6.60 -9.76
N ALA A 8 21.89 6.23 -8.51
CA ALA A 8 23.00 5.34 -8.20
C ALA A 8 22.75 3.94 -8.77
N ASN A 9 23.82 3.23 -9.12
CA ASN A 9 23.77 1.83 -9.50
C ASN A 9 23.47 0.95 -8.27
N HIS A 10 22.18 0.81 -7.96
CA HIS A 10 21.69 0.06 -6.81
C HIS A 10 20.49 -0.82 -7.23
N PRO A 11 20.30 -2.03 -6.65
CA PRO A 11 19.21 -2.93 -7.01
C PRO A 11 17.81 -2.31 -6.95
N SER A 12 17.59 -1.36 -6.03
CA SER A 12 16.31 -0.62 -5.93
C SER A 12 16.00 0.24 -7.17
N ASN A 13 17.01 0.54 -7.98
CA ASN A 13 16.91 1.42 -9.13
C ASN A 13 16.89 0.65 -10.46
N GLU A 14 16.92 -0.69 -10.45
CA GLU A 14 16.88 -1.53 -11.66
C GLU A 14 15.72 -1.16 -12.58
N PHE A 15 14.54 -0.95 -11.99
CA PHE A 15 13.35 -0.54 -12.72
C PHE A 15 13.56 0.74 -13.55
N PHE A 16 14.37 1.68 -13.08
CA PHE A 16 14.57 2.95 -13.77
C PHE A 16 15.60 2.86 -14.90
N LYS A 17 16.46 1.82 -14.92
CA LYS A 17 17.55 1.68 -15.92
C LYS A 17 17.03 1.53 -17.35
N GLN A 18 15.80 1.05 -17.52
CA GLN A 18 15.19 0.82 -18.83
C GLN A 18 14.75 2.12 -19.55
N PHE A 19 14.66 3.25 -18.83
CA PHE A 19 14.15 4.49 -19.42
C PHE A 19 15.27 5.35 -20.02
N PRO A 20 15.05 5.95 -21.21
CA PRO A 20 16.06 6.72 -21.92
C PRO A 20 16.47 8.01 -21.19
N ASN A 21 15.64 8.49 -20.26
CA ASN A 21 15.92 9.68 -19.45
C ASN A 21 16.56 9.35 -18.10
N CYS A 22 16.86 8.08 -17.84
CA CYS A 22 17.58 7.67 -16.64
C CYS A 22 19.08 7.61 -16.94
N ARG A 23 19.90 8.11 -16.02
CA ARG A 23 21.35 7.99 -16.03
C ARG A 23 21.78 7.30 -14.76
N ILE A 24 22.69 6.34 -14.88
CA ILE A 24 23.20 5.56 -13.76
C ILE A 24 24.64 5.95 -13.50
N TYR A 25 25.01 6.09 -12.22
CA TYR A 25 26.40 6.29 -11.80
C TYR A 25 26.81 5.27 -10.74
N ASN A 26 28.10 4.98 -10.64
CA ASN A 26 28.68 4.02 -9.70
C ASN A 26 29.51 4.68 -8.59
N ASN A 27 30.04 5.88 -8.84
CA ASN A 27 30.87 6.63 -7.90
C ASN A 27 30.62 8.15 -8.01
N ASP A 28 31.19 8.91 -7.07
CA ASP A 28 30.95 10.35 -6.94
C ASP A 28 31.47 11.15 -8.15
N GLU A 29 32.56 10.71 -8.76
CA GLU A 29 33.15 11.35 -9.95
C GLU A 29 32.23 11.20 -11.17
N GLU A 30 31.71 9.99 -11.38
CA GLU A 30 30.73 9.69 -12.43
C GLU A 30 29.42 10.43 -12.18
N PHE A 31 28.99 10.56 -10.92
CA PHE A 31 27.81 11.37 -10.59
C PHE A 31 27.95 12.81 -11.06
N VAL A 32 29.09 13.45 -10.81
CA VAL A 32 29.35 14.83 -11.26
C VAL A 32 29.34 14.92 -12.78
N GLN A 33 30.03 14.01 -13.47
CA GLN A 33 30.09 14.00 -14.94
C GLN A 33 28.71 13.80 -15.57
N VAL A 34 27.96 12.81 -15.10
CA VAL A 34 26.60 12.51 -15.56
C VAL A 34 25.65 13.69 -15.30
N THR A 35 25.81 14.37 -14.16
CA THR A 35 25.01 15.56 -13.82
C THR A 35 25.30 16.71 -14.77
N LEU A 36 26.56 17.02 -15.05
CA LEU A 36 26.93 18.06 -15.98
C LEU A 36 26.40 17.78 -17.40
N ASN A 37 26.48 16.51 -17.83
CA ASN A 37 25.94 16.08 -19.12
C ASN A 37 24.40 16.24 -19.16
N ALA A 38 23.71 15.82 -18.11
CA ALA A 38 22.26 15.92 -18.00
C ALA A 38 21.76 17.37 -17.97
N LEU A 39 22.54 18.32 -17.44
CA LEU A 39 22.19 19.75 -17.44
C LEU A 39 22.30 20.39 -18.83
N ALA A 40 23.15 19.85 -19.70
CA ALA A 40 23.33 20.32 -21.07
C ALA A 40 22.38 19.63 -22.07
N GLU A 41 21.87 18.45 -21.73
CA GLU A 41 21.03 17.62 -22.59
C GLU A 41 19.54 17.96 -22.43
N GLN A 42 18.78 17.88 -23.53
CA GLN A 42 17.33 17.94 -23.48
C GLN A 42 16.75 16.53 -23.27
N PRO A 43 15.82 16.33 -22.32
CA PRO A 43 15.24 15.02 -22.07
C PRO A 43 14.46 14.54 -23.29
N THR A 44 14.69 13.29 -23.65
CA THR A 44 14.01 12.66 -24.79
C THR A 44 12.54 12.46 -24.44
N PRO A 45 11.58 12.76 -25.35
CA PRO A 45 10.18 12.44 -25.12
C PRO A 45 10.00 10.95 -24.88
N LEU A 46 9.28 10.59 -23.82
CA LEU A 46 8.95 9.19 -23.55
C LEU A 46 7.90 8.70 -24.54
N THR A 47 7.99 7.44 -24.92
CA THR A 47 6.94 6.78 -25.70
C THR A 47 5.69 6.55 -24.85
N ASP A 48 4.54 6.34 -25.48
CA ASP A 48 3.28 6.08 -24.76
C ASP A 48 3.39 4.86 -23.84
N MET A 49 4.11 3.82 -24.29
CA MET A 49 4.37 2.63 -23.49
C MET A 49 5.22 2.94 -22.24
N GLN A 50 6.29 3.72 -22.39
CA GLN A 50 7.13 4.12 -21.24
C GLN A 50 6.40 5.04 -20.27
N MET A 51 5.51 5.90 -20.76
CA MET A 51 4.65 6.72 -19.91
C MET A 51 3.66 5.86 -19.15
N TYR A 52 3.09 4.84 -19.79
CA TYR A 52 2.23 3.86 -19.14
C TYR A 52 2.99 3.08 -18.07
N ASP A 53 4.22 2.63 -18.32
CA ASP A 53 5.03 1.91 -17.33
C ASP A 53 5.29 2.72 -16.05
N LEU A 54 5.34 4.06 -16.17
CA LEU A 54 5.50 5.00 -15.06
C LEU A 54 4.17 5.43 -14.42
N SER A 55 3.03 4.94 -14.92
CA SER A 55 1.71 5.27 -14.40
C SER A 55 1.41 4.55 -13.08
N TRP A 56 0.42 5.09 -12.35
CA TRP A 56 -0.14 4.44 -11.16
C TRP A 56 -0.77 3.08 -11.46
N GLU A 57 -1.35 2.92 -12.65
CA GLU A 57 -1.98 1.68 -13.10
C GLU A 57 -0.93 0.57 -13.23
N ALA A 58 0.12 0.79 -14.03
CA ALA A 58 1.21 -0.18 -14.18
C ALA A 58 1.95 -0.45 -12.86
N ALA A 59 2.07 0.55 -11.97
CA ALA A 59 2.62 0.34 -10.64
C ALA A 59 1.75 -0.58 -9.77
N THR A 60 0.43 -0.47 -9.90
CA THR A 60 -0.53 -1.35 -9.23
C THR A 60 -0.42 -2.77 -9.76
N ASP A 61 -0.30 -2.95 -11.07
CA ASP A 61 -0.14 -4.29 -11.66
C ASP A 61 1.13 -4.99 -11.16
N ARG A 62 2.26 -4.28 -11.15
CA ARG A 62 3.53 -4.78 -10.56
C ARG A 62 3.39 -5.14 -9.09
N PHE A 63 2.64 -4.33 -8.33
CA PHE A 63 2.39 -4.61 -6.92
C PHE A 63 1.54 -5.87 -6.73
N MET A 64 0.49 -6.04 -7.53
CA MET A 64 -0.40 -7.22 -7.47
C MET A 64 0.33 -8.49 -7.89
N GLU A 65 1.22 -8.41 -8.90
CA GLU A 65 2.11 -9.51 -9.32
C GLU A 65 3.06 -9.90 -8.20
N ALA A 66 3.78 -8.93 -7.61
CA ALA A 66 4.72 -9.17 -6.51
C ALA A 66 4.03 -9.69 -5.23
N ALA A 67 2.77 -9.32 -5.01
CA ALA A 67 1.97 -9.78 -3.87
C ALA A 67 1.34 -11.16 -4.09
N GLU A 68 1.49 -11.76 -5.27
CA GLU A 68 0.89 -13.05 -5.67
C GLU A 68 -0.65 -13.09 -5.51
N ILE A 69 -1.32 -11.93 -5.48
CA ILE A 69 -2.76 -11.82 -5.19
C ILE A 69 -3.61 -12.34 -6.36
N ASN A 70 -3.05 -12.43 -7.56
CA ASN A 70 -3.73 -12.87 -8.79
C ASN A 70 -3.10 -14.13 -9.42
N LEU A 71 -2.95 -15.23 -8.67
CA LEU A 71 -2.77 -16.56 -9.27
C LEU A 71 -3.88 -17.54 -8.87
N PRO A 72 -4.95 -17.64 -9.68
CA PRO A 72 -5.62 -18.89 -9.92
C PRO A 72 -5.26 -19.39 -11.33
N THR A 73 -4.01 -19.79 -11.56
CA THR A 73 -3.67 -20.59 -12.75
C THR A 73 -3.92 -22.05 -12.40
N ALA A 74 -5.01 -22.58 -12.94
CA ALA A 74 -5.37 -23.98 -12.90
C ALA A 74 -4.26 -24.84 -13.55
N GLU A 75 -3.50 -25.57 -12.73
CA GLU A 75 -2.90 -26.82 -13.18
C GLU A 75 -3.85 -27.98 -12.81
N PRO A 76 -4.11 -28.95 -13.71
CA PRO A 76 -4.84 -30.14 -13.36
C PRO A 76 -3.98 -31.02 -12.46
N ARG A 77 -4.13 -30.83 -11.14
CA ARG A 77 -3.50 -31.67 -10.13
C ARG A 77 -4.11 -33.07 -10.22
N ILE A 78 -3.36 -34.01 -10.81
CA ILE A 78 -3.71 -35.42 -10.86
C ILE A 78 -3.99 -35.90 -9.43
N GLN A 79 -5.22 -36.35 -9.20
CA GLN A 79 -5.69 -36.85 -7.92
C GLN A 79 -5.05 -38.21 -7.64
N GLN A 80 -4.02 -38.22 -6.79
CA GLN A 80 -3.65 -39.44 -6.08
C GLN A 80 -4.33 -39.42 -4.72
N ALA A 81 -5.39 -40.21 -4.62
CA ALA A 81 -6.08 -40.50 -3.37
C ALA A 81 -5.08 -41.11 -2.37
N SER A 82 -4.67 -40.33 -1.37
CA SER A 82 -3.93 -40.84 -0.23
C SER A 82 -4.71 -40.61 1.06
N LYS A 83 -4.82 -41.71 1.80
CA LYS A 83 -5.62 -41.97 3.00
C LYS A 83 -5.57 -40.81 4.00
N THR A 84 -6.76 -40.33 4.36
CA THR A 84 -7.00 -39.25 5.33
C THR A 84 -6.49 -39.62 6.72
N TYR A 85 -5.29 -39.14 7.07
CA TYR A 85 -4.90 -38.92 8.45
C TYR A 85 -5.06 -37.42 8.72
N PHE A 86 -6.00 -37.04 9.60
CA PHE A 86 -6.15 -35.63 9.99
C PHE A 86 -4.92 -35.22 10.83
N PRO A 87 -4.10 -34.30 10.33
CA PRO A 87 -2.82 -33.98 10.95
C PRO A 87 -2.96 -32.81 11.93
N THR A 88 -2.16 -32.85 12.99
CA THR A 88 -2.08 -31.88 14.10
C THR A 88 -1.93 -30.42 13.63
N PHE A 89 -1.42 -30.19 12.40
CA PHE A 89 -1.27 -28.87 11.80
C PHE A 89 -2.60 -28.14 11.52
N LEU A 90 -3.72 -28.86 11.37
CA LEU A 90 -5.02 -28.21 11.19
C LEU A 90 -5.49 -27.51 12.47
N ARG A 91 -5.03 -27.97 13.64
CA ARG A 91 -5.35 -27.35 14.94
C ARG A 91 -4.55 -26.06 15.17
N THR A 92 -3.29 -26.03 14.74
CA THR A 92 -2.44 -24.84 14.84
C THR A 92 -2.90 -23.73 13.90
N ARG A 93 -3.40 -24.07 12.69
CA ARG A 93 -3.99 -23.09 11.77
C ARG A 93 -5.27 -22.45 12.32
N LYS A 94 -6.18 -23.24 12.91
CA LYS A 94 -7.40 -22.70 13.54
C LYS A 94 -7.10 -21.79 14.74
N LEU A 95 -6.08 -22.12 15.56
CA LEU A 95 -5.66 -21.27 16.67
C LEU A 95 -5.02 -19.96 16.20
N LYS A 96 -4.16 -20.01 15.17
CA LYS A 96 -3.60 -18.80 14.56
C LYS A 96 -4.68 -17.89 13.99
N GLN A 97 -5.61 -18.46 13.23
CA GLN A 97 -6.71 -17.71 12.65
C GLN A 97 -7.62 -17.09 13.73
N SER A 98 -7.95 -17.84 14.79
CA SER A 98 -8.72 -17.30 15.92
C SER A 98 -8.00 -16.18 16.68
N LEU A 99 -6.67 -16.25 16.80
CA LEU A 99 -5.85 -15.21 17.42
C LEU A 99 -5.78 -13.97 16.52
N GLU A 100 -5.58 -14.16 15.21
CA GLU A 100 -5.61 -13.09 14.21
C GLU A 100 -6.98 -12.40 14.22
N ASP A 101 -8.08 -13.15 14.17
CA ASP A 101 -9.44 -12.61 14.25
C ASP A 101 -9.64 -11.81 15.55
N ALA A 102 -9.23 -12.35 16.70
CA ALA A 102 -9.30 -11.64 17.99
C ALA A 102 -8.46 -10.36 17.99
N SER A 103 -7.29 -10.38 17.37
CA SER A 103 -6.43 -9.21 17.25
C SER A 103 -7.06 -8.13 16.36
N VAL A 104 -7.75 -8.53 15.28
CA VAL A 104 -8.51 -7.61 14.40
C VAL A 104 -9.64 -6.97 15.19
N TYR A 105 -10.41 -7.75 15.95
CA TYR A 105 -11.48 -7.21 16.80
C TYR A 105 -10.93 -6.23 17.85
N LEU A 106 -9.81 -6.56 18.49
CA LEU A 106 -9.17 -5.68 19.47
C LEU A 106 -8.67 -4.40 18.80
N HIS A 107 -7.95 -4.51 17.68
CA HIS A 107 -7.44 -3.36 16.94
C HIS A 107 -8.58 -2.48 16.44
N GLN A 108 -9.68 -3.07 15.98
CA GLN A 108 -10.88 -2.38 15.56
C GLN A 108 -11.55 -1.65 16.73
N ALA A 109 -11.72 -2.31 17.88
CA ALA A 109 -12.30 -1.69 19.08
C ALA A 109 -11.43 -0.55 19.61
N LEU A 110 -10.11 -0.73 19.59
CA LEU A 110 -9.14 0.22 20.11
C LEU A 110 -8.96 1.42 19.18
N SER A 111 -8.98 1.22 17.86
CA SER A 111 -8.95 2.30 16.87
C SER A 111 -10.24 3.13 16.83
N GLY A 112 -11.36 2.54 17.26
CA GLY A 112 -12.66 3.21 17.38
C GLY A 112 -12.78 4.19 18.55
N LEU A 113 -11.78 4.23 19.45
CA LEU A 113 -11.73 5.14 20.57
C LEU A 113 -10.82 6.34 20.23
N GLU A 114 -11.34 7.55 20.42
CA GLU A 114 -10.60 8.78 20.05
C GLU A 114 -9.34 8.98 20.89
N VAL A 115 -9.41 8.64 22.18
CA VAL A 115 -8.29 8.80 23.13
C VAL A 115 -7.09 7.94 22.74
N THR A 116 -7.33 6.68 22.39
CA THR A 116 -6.28 5.75 21.96
C THR A 116 -5.71 6.17 20.61
N ARG A 117 -6.56 6.50 19.62
CA ARG A 117 -6.10 7.05 18.32
C ARG A 117 -5.14 8.23 18.52
N CYS A 118 -5.50 9.16 19.40
CA CYS A 118 -4.64 10.31 19.72
C CYS A 118 -3.33 9.89 20.41
N ALA A 119 -3.38 8.93 21.33
CA ALA A 119 -2.17 8.38 21.98
C ALA A 119 -1.21 7.72 20.98
N PHE A 120 -1.74 7.14 19.89
CA PHE A 120 -0.96 6.59 18.78
C PHE A 120 -0.58 7.62 17.69
N GLY A 121 -0.79 8.91 17.95
CA GLY A 121 -0.35 10.01 17.07
C GLY A 121 -1.37 10.42 16.00
N ALA A 122 -2.61 9.92 16.04
CA ALA A 122 -3.67 10.43 15.16
C ALA A 122 -4.14 11.83 15.59
N VAL A 123 -4.55 12.65 14.61
CA VAL A 123 -5.03 14.01 14.85
C VAL A 123 -6.36 14.00 15.65
N PRO A 124 -6.50 14.80 16.73
CA PRO A 124 -7.75 14.87 17.50
C PRO A 124 -8.97 15.25 16.65
N LYS A 125 -10.16 14.77 17.03
CA LYS A 125 -11.45 15.05 16.35
C LYS A 125 -11.56 14.56 14.90
N THR A 126 -10.65 13.69 14.45
CA THR A 126 -10.67 13.09 13.11
C THR A 126 -11.21 11.66 13.07
N LEU A 127 -11.86 11.21 14.16
CA LEU A 127 -12.42 9.86 14.22
C LEU A 127 -13.52 9.63 13.16
N GLN A 128 -14.24 10.70 12.80
CA GLN A 128 -15.22 10.71 11.73
C GLN A 128 -14.73 11.68 10.64
N PRO A 129 -14.97 11.37 9.36
CA PRO A 129 -14.74 12.32 8.27
C PRO A 129 -15.57 13.59 8.50
N ASP A 130 -14.97 14.74 8.22
CA ASP A 130 -15.62 16.05 8.28
C ASP A 130 -16.68 16.21 7.19
N GLU A 131 -17.55 17.22 7.32
CA GLU A 131 -18.70 17.37 6.42
C GLU A 131 -18.30 17.56 4.95
N GLN A 132 -17.15 18.17 4.68
CA GLN A 132 -16.66 18.38 3.32
C GLN A 132 -16.20 17.06 2.70
N LEU A 133 -15.33 16.32 3.39
CA LEU A 133 -14.86 15.00 2.93
C LEU A 133 -16.01 14.00 2.77
N ARG A 134 -17.05 14.07 3.61
CA ARG A 134 -18.25 13.22 3.45
C ARG A 134 -19.01 13.55 2.17
N LYS A 135 -19.15 14.82 1.81
CA LYS A 135 -19.83 15.23 0.57
C LYS A 135 -19.06 14.76 -0.66
N ASP A 136 -17.73 14.95 -0.64
CA ASP A 136 -16.85 14.54 -1.73
C ASP A 136 -16.87 13.01 -1.94
N LEU A 137 -16.95 12.25 -0.85
CA LEU A 137 -17.02 10.78 -0.88
C LEU A 137 -18.46 10.22 -1.01
N GLY A 138 -19.50 11.06 -1.05
CA GLY A 138 -20.90 10.63 -1.11
C GLY A 138 -21.39 9.88 0.14
N LEU A 139 -20.80 10.11 1.32
CA LEU A 139 -21.14 9.42 2.57
C LEU A 139 -22.37 10.06 3.24
N ALA A 140 -23.28 9.22 3.75
CA ALA A 140 -24.46 9.69 4.51
C ALA A 140 -24.06 10.49 5.76
N SER A 141 -24.89 11.44 6.18
CA SER A 141 -24.65 12.22 7.41
C SER A 141 -24.82 11.35 8.68
N PRO A 142 -24.02 11.58 9.74
CA PRO A 142 -24.09 10.75 10.92
C PRO A 142 -25.37 11.04 11.73
N PRO A 143 -25.96 10.03 12.40
CA PRO A 143 -27.15 10.24 13.21
C PRO A 143 -26.84 11.15 14.42
N LYS A 144 -27.67 12.18 14.63
CA LYS A 144 -27.54 13.10 15.78
C LYS A 144 -27.71 12.31 17.09
N ARG A 145 -26.62 12.16 17.87
CA ARG A 145 -26.69 11.58 19.23
C ARG A 145 -27.56 12.49 20.12
N LYS A 146 -28.72 12.01 20.57
CA LYS A 146 -29.54 12.70 21.59
C LYS A 146 -28.77 12.71 22.91
N LYS A 147 -28.34 13.89 23.37
CA LYS A 147 -27.78 14.06 24.72
C LYS A 147 -28.90 13.85 25.73
N GLN A 148 -28.98 12.69 26.36
CA GLN A 148 -29.81 12.51 27.55
C GLN A 148 -29.18 13.29 28.70
N LYS A 149 -29.83 14.37 29.12
CA LYS A 149 -29.48 15.09 30.36
C LYS A 149 -29.90 14.20 31.53
N GLN A 150 -28.96 13.51 32.17
CA GLN A 150 -29.21 12.94 33.49
C GLN A 150 -29.24 14.09 34.50
N LYS A 151 -30.43 14.32 35.07
CA LYS A 151 -30.71 15.31 36.10
C LYS A 151 -30.28 14.69 37.43
N LEU A 152 -29.18 15.20 38.02
CA LEU A 152 -28.72 14.84 39.35
C LEU A 152 -29.73 15.38 40.38
N MET A 153 -30.35 14.51 41.17
CA MET A 153 -31.01 14.89 42.42
C MET A 153 -30.15 14.38 43.58
N THR A 154 -29.75 15.35 44.40
CA THR A 154 -29.17 15.23 45.75
C THR A 154 -29.96 14.32 46.67
#